data_AF-A0A7C3V7M0-F1
#
_entry.id   AF-A0A7C3V7M0-F1
#
_cell.length_a   1.000
_cell.length_b   1.000
_cell.length_c   1.000
_cell.angle_alpha   90.00
_cell.angle_beta   90.00
_cell.angle_gamma   90.00
#
_symmetry.space_group_name_H-M   'P 1'
#
loop_
_entity.id
_entity.type
_entity.pdbx_description
1 polymer ?
#
loop_
_entity_poly.entity_id
_entity_poly.type
_entity_poly.pdbx_seq_one_letter_code
_entity_poly.pdbx_strand_id
1 'polypeptide(L)'
;MNDNEKQLKLEEIFNSLKNLITKLKTDALISGKKEESSISVSYAGMIFDEISNSLKKGKTLDIDKISEGLDDELKRELAELNVLNVHTANTNTAKLSQKLDSLSLYCNDVFMELMAGDSCAIPEDYKN
;
A
#
# COMPACT_ATOMS: atom_id res chain seq x y z
N MET A 1 12.42 -17.79 -16.03
CA MET A 1 12.11 -17.75 -14.59
C MET A 1 11.13 -18.86 -14.28
N ASN A 2 11.53 -19.80 -13.44
CA ASN A 2 10.65 -20.89 -12.99
C ASN A 2 9.63 -20.37 -11.94
N ASP A 3 8.66 -21.19 -11.56
CA ASP A 3 7.58 -20.75 -10.67
C ASP A 3 8.04 -20.45 -9.23
N ASN A 4 9.10 -21.13 -8.76
CA ASN A 4 9.70 -20.84 -7.44
C ASN A 4 10.39 -19.47 -7.43
N GLU A 5 11.13 -19.13 -8.49
CA GLU A 5 11.77 -17.82 -8.63
C GLU A 5 10.73 -16.69 -8.71
N LYS A 6 9.60 -16.91 -9.40
CA LYS A 6 8.48 -15.96 -9.43
C LYS A 6 7.90 -15.75 -8.04
N GLN A 7 7.71 -16.82 -7.27
CA GLN A 7 7.15 -16.74 -5.94
C GLN A 7 8.07 -15.98 -4.98
N LEU A 8 9.38 -16.26 -5.03
CA LEU A 8 10.37 -15.54 -4.21
C LEU A 8 10.37 -14.04 -4.51
N LYS A 9 10.39 -13.65 -5.79
CA LYS A 9 10.32 -12.23 -6.18
C LYS A 9 9.04 -11.55 -5.73
N LEU A 10 7.90 -12.24 -5.82
CA LEU A 10 6.64 -11.71 -5.31
C LEU A 10 6.74 -11.43 -3.80
N GLU A 11 7.26 -12.37 -3.01
CA GLU A 11 7.49 -12.16 -1.58
C GLU A 11 8.42 -10.98 -1.30
N GLU A 12 9.50 -10.82 -2.06
CA GLU A 12 10.41 -9.68 -1.97
C GLU A 12 9.69 -8.35 -2.19
N ILE A 13 8.86 -8.25 -3.22
CA ILE A 13 8.08 -7.04 -3.53
C ILE A 13 7.07 -6.74 -2.41
N PHE A 14 6.34 -7.76 -1.92
CA PHE A 14 5.39 -7.55 -0.81
C PHE A 14 6.08 -7.06 0.46
N ASN A 15 7.27 -7.59 0.76
CA ASN A 15 8.08 -7.14 1.88
C ASN A 15 8.61 -5.73 1.66
N SER A 16 9.05 -5.40 0.43
CA SER A 16 9.49 -4.06 0.04
C SER A 16 8.37 -3.03 0.26
N LEU A 17 7.19 -3.28 -0.32
CA LEU A 17 6.00 -2.43 -0.14
C LEU A 17 5.65 -2.22 1.33
N LYS A 18 5.62 -3.30 2.13
CA LYS A 18 5.34 -3.19 3.57
C LYS A 18 6.39 -2.34 4.31
N ASN A 19 7.66 -2.51 3.97
CA ASN A 19 8.76 -1.74 4.56
C ASN A 19 8.66 -0.26 4.18
N LEU A 20 8.27 0.06 2.94
CA LEU A 20 8.05 1.45 2.51
C LEU A 20 6.92 2.11 3.29
N ILE A 21 5.78 1.43 3.49
CA ILE A 21 4.69 1.94 4.33
C ILE A 21 5.16 2.14 5.78
N THR A 22 5.95 1.21 6.32
CA THR A 22 6.53 1.32 7.68
C THR A 22 7.48 2.51 7.80
N LYS A 23 8.29 2.75 6.77
CA LYS A 23 9.22 3.88 6.68
C LYS A 23 8.46 5.20 6.61
N LEU A 24 7.46 5.32 5.75
CA LEU A 24 6.57 6.48 5.68
C LEU A 24 5.96 6.80 7.04
N LYS A 25 5.47 5.78 7.77
CA LYS A 25 4.98 5.97 9.14
C LYS A 25 6.06 6.56 10.05
N THR A 26 7.23 5.94 10.08
CA THR A 26 8.32 6.32 10.98
C THR A 26 8.80 7.74 10.70
N ASP A 27 8.99 8.08 9.42
CA ASP A 27 9.41 9.40 8.96
C ASP A 27 8.36 10.46 9.31
N ALA A 28 7.07 10.15 9.19
CA ALA A 28 5.98 11.04 9.57
C ALA A 28 5.95 11.33 11.08
N LEU A 29 6.20 10.31 11.91
CA LEU A 29 6.26 10.44 13.37
C LEU A 29 7.47 11.28 13.80
N ILE A 30 8.62 11.12 13.14
CA ILE A 30 9.85 11.87 13.45
C ILE A 30 9.76 13.32 12.96
N SER A 31 9.26 13.54 11.74
CA SER A 31 9.22 14.87 11.10
C SER A 31 8.00 15.71 11.51
N GLY A 32 7.00 15.10 12.14
CA GLY A 32 5.71 15.73 12.45
C GLY A 32 4.77 15.86 11.25
N LYS A 33 5.14 15.35 10.06
CA LYS A 33 4.35 15.43 8.82
C LYS A 33 3.28 14.31 8.74
N LYS A 34 2.50 14.15 9.80
CA LYS A 34 1.52 13.07 9.93
C LYS A 34 0.41 13.14 8.87
N GLU A 35 -0.15 14.33 8.65
CA GLU A 35 -1.25 14.54 7.69
C GLU A 35 -0.81 14.22 6.25
N GLU A 36 0.29 14.82 5.76
CA GLU A 36 0.85 14.54 4.43
C GLU A 36 1.11 13.04 4.23
N SER A 37 1.71 12.39 5.23
CA SER A 37 2.05 10.96 5.14
C SER A 37 0.82 10.07 5.22
N SER A 38 -0.21 10.48 5.98
CA SER A 38 -1.48 9.76 6.08
C SER A 38 -2.20 9.72 4.72
N ILE A 39 -2.14 10.80 3.95
CA ILE A 39 -2.71 10.88 2.60
C ILE A 39 -2.01 9.87 1.68
N SER A 40 -0.67 9.87 1.67
CA SER A 40 0.12 8.93 0.86
C SER A 40 -0.15 7.47 1.23
N VAL A 41 -0.22 7.14 2.53
CA VAL A 41 -0.53 5.79 3.01
C VAL A 41 -1.96 5.38 2.64
N SER A 42 -2.94 6.28 2.79
CA SER A 42 -4.33 6.02 2.40
C SER A 42 -4.44 5.73 0.90
N TYR A 43 -3.79 6.56 0.08
CA TYR A 43 -3.79 6.40 -1.37
C TYR A 43 -3.13 5.07 -1.81
N ALA A 44 -2.02 4.68 -1.19
CA ALA A 44 -1.41 3.38 -1.41
C ALA A 44 -2.35 2.22 -1.04
N GLY A 45 -3.03 2.31 0.10
CA GLY A 45 -4.02 1.32 0.54
C GLY A 45 -5.18 1.13 -0.44
N MET A 46 -5.69 2.22 -1.01
CA MET A 46 -6.74 2.20 -2.04
C MET A 46 -6.26 1.52 -3.33
N ILE A 47 -5.02 1.78 -3.75
CA ILE A 47 -4.43 1.16 -4.94
C ILE A 47 -4.25 -0.35 -4.73
N PHE A 48 -3.77 -0.79 -3.57
CA PHE A 48 -3.66 -2.22 -3.27
C PHE A 48 -5.02 -2.93 -3.30
N ASP A 49 -6.06 -2.30 -2.75
CA ASP A 49 -7.44 -2.83 -2.80
C ASP A 49 -7.96 -2.91 -4.23
N GLU A 50 -7.79 -1.87 -5.04
CA GLU A 50 -8.23 -1.87 -6.44
C GLU A 50 -7.52 -2.96 -7.26
N ILE A 51 -6.21 -3.14 -7.06
CA ILE A 51 -5.44 -4.22 -7.69
C ILE A 51 -5.96 -5.58 -7.26
N SER A 52 -6.15 -5.79 -5.95
CA SER A 52 -6.73 -7.03 -5.43
C SER A 52 -8.09 -7.34 -6.04
N ASN A 53 -8.98 -6.34 -6.10
CA ASN A 53 -10.32 -6.48 -6.64
C ASN A 53 -10.32 -6.75 -8.14
N SER A 54 -9.41 -6.15 -8.89
CA SER A 54 -9.25 -6.43 -10.32
C SER A 54 -8.71 -7.83 -10.58
N LEU A 55 -7.75 -8.30 -9.78
CA LEU A 55 -7.25 -9.67 -9.80
C LEU A 55 -8.37 -10.69 -9.57
N LYS A 56 -9.16 -10.50 -8.53
CA LYS A 56 -10.32 -11.36 -8.20
C LYS A 56 -11.33 -11.43 -9.34
N LYS A 57 -11.45 -10.34 -10.13
CA LYS A 57 -12.34 -10.23 -11.30
C LYS A 57 -11.69 -10.68 -12.61
N GLY A 58 -10.42 -11.08 -12.60
CA GLY A 58 -9.68 -11.46 -13.82
C GLY A 58 -9.43 -10.29 -14.77
N LYS A 59 -9.36 -9.05 -14.25
CA LYS A 59 -9.10 -7.83 -15.02
C LYS A 59 -7.65 -7.40 -14.87
N THR A 60 -7.09 -6.87 -15.96
CA THR A 60 -5.79 -6.17 -15.94
C THR A 60 -6.05 -4.69 -15.66
N LEU A 61 -5.27 -4.10 -14.75
CA LEU A 61 -5.30 -2.68 -14.46
C LEU A 61 -4.17 -1.95 -15.16
N ASP A 62 -4.44 -0.69 -15.50
CA ASP A 62 -3.43 0.27 -15.90
C ASP A 62 -2.81 0.89 -14.62
N ILE A 63 -1.70 0.29 -14.18
CA ILE A 63 -0.99 0.68 -12.96
C ILE A 63 -0.44 2.10 -13.06
N ASP A 64 0.01 2.52 -14.24
CA ASP A 64 0.54 3.86 -14.47
C ASP A 64 -0.54 4.92 -14.23
N LYS A 65 -1.77 4.63 -14.67
CA LYS A 65 -2.91 5.54 -14.49
C LYS A 65 -3.36 5.65 -13.03
N ILE A 66 -3.38 4.56 -12.26
CA ILE A 66 -3.87 4.60 -10.87
C ILE A 66 -2.79 5.05 -9.88
N SER A 67 -1.52 4.97 -10.25
CA SER A 67 -0.39 5.30 -9.37
C SER A 67 0.11 6.74 -9.48
N GLU A 68 -0.49 7.60 -10.32
CA GLU A 68 -0.01 8.97 -10.62
C GLU A 68 0.33 9.80 -9.37
N GLY A 69 -0.48 9.69 -8.31
CA GLY A 69 -0.30 10.41 -7.04
C GLY A 69 0.61 9.74 -6.00
N LEU A 70 1.24 8.61 -6.31
CA LEU A 70 2.16 7.93 -5.39
C LEU A 70 3.60 8.45 -5.48
N ASP A 71 4.35 8.22 -4.40
CA ASP A 71 5.80 8.37 -4.38
C ASP A 71 6.48 7.45 -5.41
N ASP A 72 7.60 7.91 -5.99
CA ASP A 72 8.33 7.19 -7.05
C ASP A 72 8.82 5.81 -6.61
N GLU A 73 9.15 5.64 -5.33
CA GLU A 73 9.58 4.35 -4.78
C GLU A 73 8.42 3.35 -4.74
N LEU A 74 7.22 3.79 -4.37
CA LEU A 74 6.01 2.95 -4.40
C LEU A 74 5.56 2.64 -5.83
N LYS A 75 5.65 3.61 -6.75
CA LYS A 75 5.35 3.40 -8.18
C LYS A 75 6.22 2.30 -8.79
N ARG A 76 7.52 2.31 -8.48
CA ARG A 76 8.47 1.31 -8.99
C ARG A 76 8.09 -0.11 -8.55
N GLU A 77 7.82 -0.29 -7.27
CA GLU A 77 7.43 -1.61 -6.72
C GLU A 77 6.08 -2.09 -7.28
N LEU A 78 5.13 -1.18 -7.50
CA LEU A 78 3.85 -1.49 -8.14
C LEU A 78 3.99 -1.86 -9.62
N ALA A 79 4.87 -1.21 -10.37
CA ALA A 79 5.17 -1.56 -11.75
C ALA A 79 5.77 -2.96 -11.84
N GLU A 80 6.69 -3.30 -10.94
CA GLU A 80 7.30 -4.63 -10.87
C GLU A 80 6.27 -5.71 -10.50
N LEU A 81 5.37 -5.42 -9.56
CA LEU A 81 4.23 -6.28 -9.23
C LEU A 81 3.34 -6.54 -10.46
N ASN A 82 3.07 -5.51 -11.27
CA ASN A 82 2.25 -5.63 -12.47
C ASN A 82 2.88 -6.57 -13.51
N VAL A 83 4.19 -6.41 -13.74
CA VAL A 83 4.94 -7.25 -14.67
C VAL A 83 4.90 -8.71 -14.21
N LEU A 84 5.06 -8.99 -12.92
CA LEU A 84 4.99 -10.36 -12.40
C LEU A 84 3.58 -10.95 -12.46
N ASN A 85 2.56 -10.13 -12.22
CA ASN A 85 1.15 -10.52 -12.26
C ASN A 85 0.71 -11.00 -13.66
N VAL A 86 1.12 -10.29 -14.72
CA VAL A 86 0.85 -10.70 -16.12
C VAL A 86 1.43 -12.08 -16.45
N HIS A 87 2.42 -12.55 -15.70
CA HIS A 87 3.13 -13.82 -15.94
C HIS A 87 2.76 -14.95 -14.97
N THR A 88 1.82 -14.72 -14.04
CA THR A 88 1.24 -15.74 -13.16
C THR A 88 -0.09 -16.24 -13.70
N ALA A 89 -0.05 -17.21 -14.61
CA ALA A 89 -1.26 -17.85 -15.12
C ALA A 89 -2.02 -18.56 -13.97
N ASN A 90 -3.20 -18.05 -13.62
CA ASN A 90 -4.32 -18.62 -12.85
C ASN A 90 -4.11 -19.23 -11.45
N THR A 91 -2.98 -19.84 -11.09
CA THR A 91 -2.85 -20.59 -9.83
C THR A 91 -2.44 -19.73 -8.63
N ASN A 92 -1.94 -18.51 -8.86
CA ASN A 92 -1.45 -17.60 -7.83
C ASN A 92 -2.30 -16.33 -7.63
N THR A 93 -3.35 -16.12 -8.43
CA THR A 93 -4.20 -14.93 -8.36
C THR A 93 -4.87 -14.78 -6.99
N ALA A 94 -5.38 -15.88 -6.41
CA ALA A 94 -6.01 -15.85 -5.09
C ALA A 94 -5.02 -15.46 -3.98
N LYS A 95 -3.84 -16.08 -3.95
CA LYS A 95 -2.78 -15.76 -2.98
C LYS A 95 -2.28 -14.32 -3.14
N LEU A 96 -2.13 -13.88 -4.39
CA LEU A 96 -1.71 -12.51 -4.72
C LEU A 96 -2.73 -11.48 -4.21
N SER A 97 -4.01 -11.73 -4.48
CA SER A 97 -5.10 -10.87 -4.00
C SER A 97 -5.18 -10.82 -2.47
N GLN A 98 -4.97 -11.94 -1.77
CA GLN A 98 -4.94 -11.98 -0.31
C GLN A 98 -3.77 -11.18 0.28
N LYS A 99 -2.59 -11.22 -0.34
CA LYS A 99 -1.45 -10.41 0.09
C LYS A 99 -1.68 -8.91 -0.15
N LEU A 100 -2.33 -8.55 -1.24
CA LEU A 100 -2.73 -7.17 -1.52
C LEU A 100 -3.80 -6.68 -0.54
N ASP A 101 -4.81 -7.50 -0.23
CA ASP A 101 -5.78 -7.21 0.83
C ASP A 101 -5.06 -6.97 2.17
N SER A 102 -4.06 -7.80 2.49
CA SER A 102 -3.28 -7.66 3.71
C SER A 102 -2.46 -6.36 3.74
N LEU A 103 -1.89 -5.93 2.60
CA LEU A 103 -1.23 -4.64 2.49
C LEU A 103 -2.20 -3.47 2.60
N SER A 104 -3.39 -3.58 2.02
CA SER A 104 -4.43 -2.55 2.13
C SER A 104 -4.88 -2.36 3.58
N LEU A 105 -5.16 -3.47 4.28
CA LEU A 105 -5.46 -3.45 5.72
C LEU A 105 -4.32 -2.84 6.53
N TYR A 106 -3.07 -3.21 6.22
CA TYR A 106 -1.91 -2.63 6.89
C TYR A 106 -1.79 -1.11 6.67
N CYS A 107 -2.08 -0.62 5.45
CA CYS A 107 -2.13 0.82 5.19
C CYS A 107 -3.22 1.50 6.02
N ASN A 108 -4.40 0.88 6.17
CA ASN A 108 -5.47 1.41 7.01
C ASN A 108 -5.05 1.48 8.49
N ASP A 109 -4.38 0.45 9.01
CA ASP A 109 -3.86 0.47 10.39
C ASP A 109 -2.85 1.61 10.60
N VAL A 110 -1.91 1.78 9.66
CA VAL A 110 -0.92 2.85 9.71
C VAL A 110 -1.57 4.23 9.58
N PHE A 111 -2.56 4.38 8.70
CA PHE A 111 -3.34 5.61 8.59
C PHE A 111 -3.99 5.97 9.93
N MET A 112 -4.68 5.01 10.55
CA MET A 112 -5.32 5.22 11.86
C MET A 112 -4.30 5.59 12.94
N GLU A 113 -3.13 4.93 12.97
CA GLU A 113 -2.04 5.28 13.90
C GLU A 113 -1.52 6.71 13.70
N LEU A 114 -1.34 7.15 12.45
CA LEU A 114 -0.89 8.51 12.14
C LEU A 114 -1.93 9.56 12.58
N MET A 115 -3.21 9.26 12.44
CA MET A 115 -4.31 10.16 12.81
C MET A 115 -4.71 10.08 14.29
N ALA A 116 -4.27 9.06 15.04
CA ALA A 116 -4.67 8.80 16.43
C ALA A 116 -4.22 9.88 17.46
N GLY A 117 -3.61 10.98 17.03
CA GLY A 117 -3.18 12.09 17.89
C GLY A 117 -3.93 13.42 17.71
N ASP A 118 -4.76 13.55 16.68
CA ASP A 118 -5.49 14.81 16.40
C ASP A 118 -6.90 14.84 17.03
N SER A 119 -7.27 13.78 17.76
CA SER A 119 -8.55 13.68 18.46
C SER A 119 -8.45 14.31 19.86
N CYS A 120 -9.16 15.43 20.02
CA CYS A 120 -9.45 16.18 21.26
C CYS A 120 -8.44 17.27 21.72
N ALA A 121 -8.07 18.21 20.85
CA ALA A 121 -7.84 19.57 21.32
C ALA A 121 -9.20 20.24 21.57
N ILE A 122 -9.68 20.21 22.83
CA ILE A 122 -10.71 21.15 23.26
C ILE A 122 -10.11 22.56 23.12
N PRO A 123 -10.73 23.51 22.40
CA PRO A 123 -10.23 24.89 22.30
C PRO A 123 -9.96 25.45 23.70
N GLU A 124 -8.84 26.15 23.89
CA GLU A 124 -8.47 26.69 25.21
C GLU A 124 -9.53 27.65 25.79
N ASP A 125 -10.45 28.13 24.96
CA ASP A 125 -11.62 28.94 25.35
C ASP A 125 -12.65 28.20 26.25
N TYR A 126 -12.47 26.90 26.50
CA TYR A 126 -13.35 26.10 27.38
C TYR A 126 -12.71 25.71 28.72
N LYS A 127 -11.52 26.25 29.06
CA LYS A 127 -10.96 26.13 30.41
C LYS A 127 -11.48 27.30 31.26
N ASN A 128 -12.65 27.12 31.87
CA ASN A 128 -13.14 27.99 32.94
C ASN A 128 -12.14 28.07 34.10
#